data_AF-A0A7V9FT79-F1
#
_entry.id   AF-A0A7V9FT79-F1
#
_cell.length_a   1.000
_cell.length_b   1.000
_cell.length_c   1.000
_cell.angle_alpha   90.00
_cell.angle_beta   90.00
_cell.angle_gamma   90.00
#
_symmetry.space_group_name_H-M   'P 1'
#
loop_
_entity.id
_entity.type
_entity.pdbx_description
1 polymer ?
#
loop_
_entity_poly.entity_id
_entity_poly.type
_entity_poly.pdbx_seq_one_letter_code
_entity_poly.pdbx_strand_id
1 'polypeptide(L)'
;QHVEEKADIGVDEADPDDLHEVRVAEGLGQQAADRLTGESVEQGGDCPQAIVIVAGGLFALLLAMSEGESWGWYSYRVLGLIIYSVLSLALFVVIELEVDEPLLDIRIFRYWPFTNSLLLISVLSVVLLGVLFYVPQFLQVAQGGGRLTVV
;
A
#
# COMPACT_ATOMS: atom_id res chain seq x y z
N GLN A 1 -41.66 -39.79 48.48
CA GLN A 1 -40.43 -39.59 47.69
C GLN A 1 -40.76 -38.55 46.64
N HIS A 2 -41.04 -37.33 47.11
CA HIS A 2 -40.08 -36.23 47.23
C HIS A 2 -39.65 -35.80 45.83
N VAL A 3 -40.58 -35.05 45.23
CA VAL A 3 -40.49 -34.37 43.95
C VAL A 3 -39.38 -33.33 44.06
N GLU A 4 -38.44 -33.42 43.12
CA GLU A 4 -37.53 -32.39 42.62
C GLU A 4 -37.39 -31.12 43.46
N GLU A 5 -36.34 -31.12 44.25
CA GLU A 5 -35.49 -29.97 44.56
C GLU A 5 -35.06 -29.29 43.25
N LYS A 6 -35.90 -28.39 42.72
CA LYS A 6 -35.42 -27.34 41.84
C LYS A 6 -34.95 -26.20 42.73
N ALA A 7 -33.63 -26.08 42.80
CA ALA A 7 -32.90 -24.92 43.25
C ALA A 7 -33.48 -23.68 42.57
N ASP A 8 -34.37 -23.01 43.28
CA ASP A 8 -34.69 -21.61 43.09
C ASP A 8 -33.45 -20.86 43.60
N ILE A 9 -32.40 -20.86 42.75
CA ILE A 9 -31.35 -19.87 42.86
C ILE A 9 -32.11 -18.58 42.71
N GLY A 10 -32.30 -17.89 43.84
CA GLY A 10 -32.84 -16.55 43.88
C GLY A 10 -32.12 -15.78 42.79
N VAL A 11 -32.84 -15.54 41.71
CA VAL A 11 -32.59 -14.42 40.83
C VAL A 11 -32.90 -13.26 41.74
N ASP A 12 -31.90 -12.96 42.58
CA ASP A 12 -31.88 -11.89 43.54
C ASP A 12 -32.37 -10.68 42.78
N GLU A 13 -33.41 -10.08 43.35
CA GLU A 13 -34.08 -8.89 42.87
C GLU A 13 -33.00 -7.86 42.56
N ALA A 14 -32.50 -7.86 41.32
CA ALA A 14 -31.41 -7.00 40.91
C ALA A 14 -31.87 -5.59 41.21
N ASP A 15 -31.15 -4.94 42.13
CA ASP A 15 -31.53 -3.63 42.63
C ASP A 15 -31.76 -2.72 41.42
N PRO A 16 -32.88 -1.96 41.38
CA PRO A 16 -33.21 -1.17 40.21
C PRO A 16 -32.09 -0.19 39.84
N ASP A 17 -31.22 0.21 40.77
CA ASP A 17 -30.05 1.06 40.50
C ASP A 17 -28.91 0.31 39.80
N ASP A 18 -28.70 -0.99 40.06
CA ASP A 18 -27.67 -1.80 39.39
C ASP A 18 -27.95 -1.95 37.87
N LEU A 19 -29.23 -2.03 37.50
CA LEU A 19 -29.65 -2.12 36.10
C LEU A 19 -29.40 -0.80 35.33
N HIS A 20 -29.32 0.33 36.04
CA HIS A 20 -28.96 1.62 35.44
C HIS A 20 -27.44 1.70 35.21
N GLU A 21 -26.61 1.22 36.15
CA GLU A 21 -25.16 1.20 35.98
C GLU A 21 -24.72 0.29 34.82
N VAL A 22 -25.35 -0.88 34.64
CA VAL A 22 -25.06 -1.79 33.52
C VAL A 22 -25.43 -1.14 32.17
N ARG A 23 -26.58 -0.46 32.08
CA ARG A 23 -26.97 0.27 30.86
C ARG A 23 -26.06 1.46 30.56
N VAL A 24 -25.55 2.12 31.60
CA VAL A 24 -24.56 3.20 31.46
C VAL A 24 -23.22 2.64 30.99
N ALA A 25 -22.76 1.53 31.55
CA ALA A 25 -21.52 0.85 31.15
C ALA A 25 -21.59 0.29 29.73
N GLU A 26 -22.72 -0.32 29.33
CA GLU A 26 -22.98 -0.76 27.94
C GLU A 26 -23.01 0.43 26.98
N GLY A 27 -23.67 1.53 27.36
CA GLY A 27 -23.70 2.76 26.58
C GLY A 27 -22.31 3.36 26.37
N LEU A 28 -21.46 3.35 27.40
CA LEU A 28 -20.06 3.78 27.30
C LEU A 28 -19.22 2.85 26.42
N GLY A 29 -19.44 1.53 26.51
CA GLY A 29 -18.79 0.52 25.67
C GLY A 29 -19.18 0.64 24.20
N GLN A 30 -20.47 0.85 23.91
CA GLN A 30 -20.96 1.10 22.55
C GLN A 30 -20.49 2.43 22.01
N GLN A 31 -20.44 3.48 22.83
CA GLN A 31 -19.91 4.78 22.43
C GLN A 31 -18.40 4.71 22.13
N ALA A 32 -17.64 3.90 22.88
CA ALA A 32 -16.23 3.64 22.58
C ALA A 32 -16.04 2.76 21.33
N ALA A 33 -16.90 1.75 21.12
CA ALA A 33 -16.88 0.92 19.91
C ALA A 33 -17.23 1.72 18.64
N ASP A 34 -18.18 2.66 18.75
CA ASP A 34 -18.58 3.55 17.67
C ASP A 34 -17.52 4.62 17.38
N ARG A 35 -16.79 5.10 18.40
CA ARG A 35 -15.61 5.97 18.23
C ARG A 35 -14.48 5.25 17.48
N LEU A 36 -14.18 3.99 17.82
CA LEU A 36 -13.15 3.20 17.13
C LEU A 36 -13.55 2.86 15.69
N THR A 37 -14.85 2.66 15.44
CA THR A 37 -15.39 2.37 14.10
C THR A 37 -15.50 3.66 13.26
N GLY A 38 -15.80 4.79 13.88
CA GLY A 38 -15.93 6.10 13.24
C GLY A 38 -14.61 6.81 12.93
N GLU A 39 -13.53 6.54 13.69
CA GLU A 39 -12.21 7.14 13.42
C GLU A 39 -11.42 6.48 12.27
N SER A 40 -11.82 5.29 11.78
CA SER A 40 -11.00 4.54 10.82
C SER A 40 -11.42 4.68 9.34
N VAL A 41 -12.40 5.51 9.00
CA VAL A 41 -12.90 5.62 7.61
C VAL A 41 -12.94 7.07 7.07
N GLU A 42 -12.73 8.11 7.88
CA GLU A 42 -12.94 9.50 7.46
C GLU A 42 -11.75 10.47 7.66
N GLN A 43 -10.51 10.03 7.46
CA GLN A 43 -9.38 10.98 7.39
C GLN A 43 -8.28 10.55 6.42
N GLY A 44 -8.67 10.55 5.16
CA GLY A 44 -7.80 10.65 4.00
C GLY A 44 -8.66 11.28 2.94
N GLY A 45 -8.86 12.59 3.04
CA GLY A 45 -9.40 13.41 1.96
C GLY A 45 -8.42 13.43 0.80
N ASP A 46 -8.10 12.25 0.28
CA ASP A 46 -7.19 12.05 -0.83
C ASP A 46 -7.85 12.72 -2.01
N CYS A 47 -7.33 13.89 -2.34
CA CYS A 47 -7.71 14.63 -3.53
C CYS A 47 -7.65 13.64 -4.71
N PRO A 48 -8.79 13.19 -5.26
CA PRO A 48 -8.80 12.08 -6.21
C PRO A 48 -7.95 12.41 -7.45
N GLN A 49 -7.78 13.71 -7.76
CA GLN A 49 -6.87 14.17 -8.80
C GLN A 49 -5.39 13.82 -8.57
N ALA A 50 -4.87 13.89 -7.34
CA ALA A 50 -3.45 13.70 -7.07
C ALA A 50 -3.05 12.23 -7.28
N ILE A 51 -3.85 11.30 -6.74
CA ILE A 51 -3.68 9.85 -6.93
C ILE A 51 -3.76 9.47 -8.42
N VAL A 52 -4.72 10.03 -9.15
CA VAL A 52 -4.88 9.72 -10.58
C VAL A 52 -3.69 10.21 -11.41
N ILE A 53 -3.14 11.39 -11.09
CA ILE A 53 -1.97 11.94 -11.79
C ILE A 53 -0.70 11.14 -11.49
N VAL A 54 -0.45 10.77 -10.24
CA VAL A 54 0.74 9.96 -9.90
C VAL A 54 0.62 8.54 -10.46
N ALA A 55 -0.55 7.90 -10.34
CA ALA A 55 -0.79 6.57 -10.90
C ALA A 55 -0.66 6.57 -12.42
N GLY A 56 -1.21 7.58 -13.10
CA GLY A 56 -1.05 7.77 -14.54
C GLY A 56 0.40 8.00 -14.96
N GLY A 57 1.15 8.79 -14.19
CA GLY A 57 2.58 9.04 -14.42
C GLY A 57 3.46 7.80 -14.23
N LEU A 58 3.19 7.01 -13.19
CA LEU A 58 3.89 5.76 -12.91
C LEU A 58 3.56 4.68 -13.94
N PHE A 59 2.29 4.58 -14.33
CA PHE A 59 1.84 3.67 -15.38
C PHE A 59 2.51 4.00 -16.72
N ALA A 60 2.56 5.29 -17.09
CA ALA A 60 3.26 5.73 -18.29
C ALA A 60 4.77 5.42 -18.25
N LEU A 61 5.41 5.58 -17.09
CA LEU A 61 6.83 5.22 -16.91
C LEU A 61 7.06 3.72 -17.11
N LEU A 62 6.22 2.91 -16.46
CA LEU A 62 6.31 1.46 -16.52
C LEU A 62 6.05 0.97 -17.95
N LEU A 63 5.09 1.57 -18.64
CA LEU A 63 4.82 1.31 -20.04
C LEU A 63 6.01 1.71 -20.93
N ALA A 64 6.65 2.86 -20.68
CA ALA A 64 7.86 3.27 -21.40
C ALA A 64 9.02 2.29 -21.23
N MET A 65 9.18 1.73 -20.02
CA MET A 65 10.21 0.73 -19.71
C MET A 65 9.88 -0.63 -20.33
N SER A 66 8.62 -1.07 -20.28
CA SER A 66 8.14 -2.32 -20.88
C SER A 66 8.28 -2.30 -22.40
N GLU A 67 7.75 -1.26 -23.05
CA GLU A 67 7.77 -1.10 -24.50
C GLU A 67 9.09 -0.50 -25.00
N GLY A 68 10.00 -0.10 -24.11
CA GLY A 68 11.31 0.45 -24.45
C GLY A 68 12.19 -0.56 -25.19
N GLU A 69 12.07 -1.84 -24.85
CA GLU A 69 12.76 -2.94 -25.53
C GLU A 69 12.15 -3.23 -26.91
N SER A 70 10.82 -3.17 -27.04
CA SER A 70 10.12 -3.52 -28.28
C SER A 70 10.11 -2.38 -29.32
N TRP A 71 9.93 -1.13 -28.89
CA TRP A 71 9.85 0.04 -29.77
C TRP A 71 11.20 0.75 -29.97
N GLY A 72 12.20 0.36 -29.17
CA GLY A 72 13.52 0.97 -29.17
C GLY A 72 13.58 2.24 -28.33
N TRP A 73 14.58 2.29 -27.46
CA TRP A 73 14.84 3.38 -26.52
C TRP A 73 14.94 4.78 -27.13
N TYR A 74 15.28 4.88 -28.42
CA TYR A 74 15.40 6.15 -29.16
C TYR A 74 14.14 6.53 -29.96
N SER A 75 13.06 5.76 -29.85
CA SER A 75 11.80 6.09 -30.50
C SER A 75 11.16 7.31 -29.84
N TYR A 76 10.62 8.22 -30.67
CA TYR A 76 9.87 9.39 -30.21
C TYR A 76 8.74 9.05 -29.23
N ARG A 77 8.18 7.83 -29.31
CA ARG A 77 7.16 7.35 -28.38
C ARG A 77 7.73 7.16 -26.97
N VAL A 78 8.81 6.38 -26.83
CA VAL A 78 9.43 6.10 -25.52
C VAL A 78 9.91 7.40 -24.87
N LEU A 79 10.54 8.28 -25.65
CA LEU A 79 10.99 9.58 -25.16
C LEU A 79 9.80 10.46 -24.70
N GLY A 80 8.69 10.43 -25.45
CA GLY A 80 7.44 11.11 -25.09
C GLY A 80 6.83 10.58 -23.80
N LEU A 81 6.81 9.25 -23.59
CA LEU A 81 6.32 8.65 -22.35
C LEU A 81 7.23 8.96 -21.15
N ILE A 82 8.56 8.98 -21.32
CA ILE A 82 9.48 9.39 -20.25
C ILE A 82 9.24 10.85 -19.87
N ILE A 83 9.14 11.74 -20.86
CA ILE A 83 8.85 13.17 -20.62
C ILE A 83 7.50 13.32 -19.92
N TYR A 84 6.46 12.60 -20.38
CA TYR A 84 5.14 12.60 -19.76
C TYR A 84 5.18 12.13 -18.32
N SER A 85 5.92 11.07 -18.01
CA SER A 85 6.08 10.58 -16.65
C SER A 85 6.73 11.62 -15.74
N VAL A 86 7.83 12.24 -16.18
CA VAL A 86 8.53 13.29 -15.42
C VAL A 86 7.61 14.49 -15.19
N LEU A 87 6.85 14.91 -16.21
CA LEU A 87 5.87 15.99 -16.10
C LEU A 87 4.75 15.65 -15.12
N SER A 88 4.22 14.43 -15.17
CA SER A 88 3.17 13.98 -14.25
C SER A 88 3.66 13.94 -12.81
N LEU A 89 4.91 13.52 -12.59
CA LEU A 89 5.53 13.52 -11.26
C LEU A 89 5.77 14.94 -10.74
N ALA A 90 6.24 15.85 -11.61
CA ALA A 90 6.41 17.26 -11.26
C ALA A 90 5.06 17.92 -10.94
N LEU A 91 4.03 17.62 -11.72
CA LEU A 91 2.68 18.13 -11.50
C LEU A 91 2.08 17.61 -10.19
N PHE A 92 2.30 16.33 -9.87
CA PHE A 92 1.93 15.76 -8.58
C PHE A 92 2.60 16.50 -7.41
N VAL A 93 3.90 16.78 -7.50
CA VAL A 93 4.62 17.55 -6.46
C VAL A 93 4.05 18.96 -6.30
N VAL A 94 3.68 19.63 -7.40
CA VAL A 94 3.06 20.97 -7.34
C VAL A 94 1.67 20.91 -6.69
N ILE A 95 0.87 19.90 -7.03
CA ILE A 95 -0.46 19.71 -6.43
C ILE A 95 -0.36 19.42 -4.94
N GLU A 96 0.56 18.55 -4.52
CA GLU A 96 0.80 18.24 -3.10
C GLU A 96 1.32 19.43 -2.29
N LEU A 97 2.02 20.38 -2.92
CA LEU A 97 2.42 21.63 -2.27
C LEU A 97 1.26 22.58 -2.01
N GLU A 98 0.14 22.42 -2.72
CA GLU A 98 -1.01 23.31 -2.68
C GLU A 98 -2.19 22.72 -1.88
N VAL A 99 -2.15 21.44 -1.50
CA VAL A 99 -3.17 20.75 -0.69
C VAL A 99 -2.85 20.84 0.81
N ASP A 100 -3.88 21.13 1.63
CA ASP A 100 -3.76 21.33 3.09
C ASP A 100 -3.43 20.03 3.87
N GLU A 101 -3.82 18.87 3.35
CA GLU A 101 -3.50 17.54 3.90
C GLU A 101 -2.61 16.76 2.91
N PRO A 102 -1.28 16.98 2.93
CA PRO A 102 -0.38 16.33 1.99
C PRO A 102 -0.27 14.84 2.30
N LEU A 103 -0.52 14.00 1.29
CA LEU A 103 -0.36 12.54 1.33
C LEU A 103 1.10 12.14 1.56
N LEU A 104 2.01 12.98 1.09
CA LEU A 104 3.44 12.75 1.15
C LEU A 104 4.10 14.01 1.70
N ASP A 105 4.62 13.93 2.93
CA ASP A 105 5.38 15.05 3.49
C ASP A 105 6.68 15.23 2.70
N ILE A 106 6.66 16.15 1.74
CA ILE A 106 7.76 16.47 0.84
C ILE A 106 9.00 16.99 1.60
N ARG A 107 8.85 17.35 2.89
CA ARG A 107 9.97 17.67 3.78
C ARG A 107 10.83 16.45 4.07
N ILE A 108 10.29 15.23 3.96
CA ILE A 108 11.05 13.99 4.16
C ILE A 108 12.00 13.69 2.99
N PHE A 109 11.66 14.10 1.76
CA PHE A 109 12.57 14.03 0.61
C PHE A 109 13.73 15.04 0.68
N ARG A 110 13.59 16.09 1.51
CA ARG A 110 14.68 17.02 1.83
C ARG A 110 15.79 16.34 2.65
N TYR A 111 15.45 15.30 3.41
CA TYR A 111 16.43 14.53 4.17
C TYR A 111 17.21 13.58 3.27
N TRP A 112 18.47 13.94 3.01
CA TRP A 112 19.43 13.15 2.24
C TRP A 112 19.48 11.64 2.57
N PRO A 113 19.43 11.21 3.86
CA PRO A 113 19.42 9.79 4.21
C PRO A 113 18.20 9.05 3.70
N PHE A 114 17.03 9.69 3.70
CA PHE A 114 15.78 9.09 3.25
C PHE A 114 15.78 8.85 1.74
N THR A 115 16.20 9.87 0.98
CA THR A 115 16.32 9.77 -0.48
C THR A 115 17.35 8.70 -0.88
N ASN A 116 18.46 8.57 -0.16
CA ASN A 116 19.42 7.49 -0.36
C ASN A 116 18.81 6.11 -0.11
N SER A 117 18.07 5.93 0.99
CA SER A 117 17.43 4.66 1.31
C SER A 117 16.41 4.25 0.22
N LEU A 118 15.64 5.22 -0.29
CA LEU A 118 14.70 4.98 -1.38
C LEU A 118 15.40 4.63 -2.70
N LEU A 119 16.50 5.32 -3.01
CA LEU A 119 17.33 4.97 -4.17
C LEU A 119 17.95 3.58 -4.04
N LEU A 120 18.50 3.26 -2.87
CA LEU A 120 19.11 1.96 -2.59
C LEU A 120 18.08 0.84 -2.73
N ILE A 121 16.87 1.00 -2.21
CA ILE A 121 15.84 -0.04 -2.33
C ILE A 121 15.35 -0.21 -3.76
N SER A 122 15.23 0.90 -4.52
CA SER A 122 14.89 0.87 -5.95
C SER A 122 15.95 0.14 -6.77
N VAL A 123 17.23 0.46 -6.57
CA VAL A 123 18.35 -0.22 -7.23
C VAL A 123 18.39 -1.69 -6.83
N LEU A 124 18.19 -2.00 -5.54
CA LEU A 124 18.11 -3.36 -5.05
C LEU A 124 16.99 -4.15 -5.74
N SER A 125 15.82 -3.56 -5.96
CA SER A 125 14.73 -4.20 -6.69
C SER A 125 15.10 -4.51 -8.14
N VAL A 126 15.74 -3.57 -8.85
CA VAL A 126 16.19 -3.79 -10.24
C VAL A 126 17.25 -4.89 -10.30
N VAL A 127 18.23 -4.87 -9.39
CA VAL A 127 19.28 -5.89 -9.31
C VAL A 127 18.68 -7.25 -8.97
N LEU A 128 17.74 -7.31 -8.02
CA LEU A 128 17.07 -8.55 -7.62
C LEU A 128 16.31 -9.16 -8.79
N LEU A 129 15.52 -8.37 -9.52
CA LEU A 129 14.84 -8.82 -10.73
C LEU A 129 15.85 -9.31 -11.78
N GLY A 130 16.93 -8.56 -12.01
CA GLY A 130 17.99 -8.95 -12.94
C GLY A 130 18.64 -10.28 -12.57
N VAL A 131 18.96 -10.50 -11.30
CA VAL A 131 19.52 -11.77 -10.79
C VAL A 131 18.53 -12.92 -10.95
N LEU A 132 17.25 -12.69 -10.66
CA LEU A 132 16.20 -13.71 -10.83
C LEU A 132 16.03 -14.16 -12.28
N PHE A 133 16.25 -13.28 -13.25
CA PHE A 133 16.29 -13.65 -14.67
C PHE A 133 17.63 -14.28 -15.08
N TYR A 134 18.74 -13.79 -14.52
CA TYR A 134 20.08 -14.23 -14.90
C TYR A 134 20.42 -15.65 -14.41
N VAL A 135 20.03 -16.01 -13.17
CA VAL A 135 20.30 -17.34 -12.59
C VAL A 135 19.74 -18.49 -13.47
N PRO A 136 18.45 -18.52 -13.84
CA PRO A 136 17.92 -19.57 -14.70
C PRO A 136 18.52 -19.53 -16.10
N GLN A 137 18.80 -18.35 -16.65
CA GLN A 137 19.48 -18.22 -17.94
C GLN A 137 20.89 -18.84 -17.91
N PHE A 138 21.66 -18.55 -16.86
CA PHE A 138 22.99 -19.13 -16.65
C PHE A 138 22.93 -20.66 -16.52
N LEU A 139 21.96 -21.18 -15.77
CA LEU A 139 21.74 -22.63 -15.65
C LEU A 139 21.28 -23.27 -16.96
N GLN A 140 20.42 -22.60 -17.73
CA GLN A 140 19.98 -23.06 -19.05
C GLN A 140 21.14 -23.13 -20.04
N VAL A 141 22.03 -22.13 -20.05
CA VAL A 141 23.25 -22.13 -20.88
C VAL A 141 24.21 -23.23 -20.42
N ALA A 142 24.41 -23.39 -19.10
CA ALA A 142 25.26 -24.44 -18.54
C ALA A 142 24.74 -25.85 -18.83
N GLN A 143 23.43 -26.07 -18.80
CA GLN A 143 22.80 -27.36 -19.08
C GLN A 143 22.60 -27.62 -20.59
N GLY A 144 22.40 -26.57 -21.39
CA GLY A 144 22.24 -26.63 -22.84
C GLY A 144 23.55 -26.81 -23.61
N GLY A 145 24.66 -26.29 -23.07
CA GLY A 145 26.01 -26.46 -23.64
C GLY A 145 26.57 -27.88 -23.54
N GLY A 146 26.03 -28.72 -22.66
CA GLY A 146 26.45 -30.13 -22.52
C GLY A 146 25.75 -31.11 -23.47
N ARG A 147 24.76 -30.66 -24.26
CA ARG A 147 23.82 -31.57 -24.95
C ARG A 147 23.76 -31.42 -26.48
N LEU A 148 24.87 -31.04 -27.14
CA LEU A 148 24.93 -30.94 -28.61
C LEU A 148 26.22 -31.46 -29.29
N THR A 149 27.12 -32.19 -28.60
CA THR A 149 28.36 -32.72 -29.25
C THR A 149 28.35 -34.25 -29.47
N VAL A 150 27.18 -34.88 -29.59
CA VAL A 150 27.06 -36.28 -30.00
C VAL A 150 26.25 -36.36 -31.28
N VAL A 151 26.88 -36.02 -32.41
CA VAL A 151 26.53 -36.45 -33.76
C VAL A 151 27.82 -36.73 -34.50
#